data_AF-A0A0F9HKF7-F1
#
_entry.id   AF-A0A0F9HKF7-F1
#
_cell.length_a   1.000
_cell.length_b   1.000
_cell.length_c   1.000
_cell.angle_alpha   90.00
_cell.angle_beta   90.00
_cell.angle_gamma   90.00
#
_symmetry.space_group_name_H-M   'P 1'
#
loop_
_entity.id
_entity.type
_entity.pdbx_description
1 polymer ?
#
loop_
_entity_poly.entity_id
_entity_poly.type
_entity_poly.pdbx_seq_one_letter_code
_entity_poly.pdbx_strand_id
1 'polypeptide(L)'
;MGLIILSSPQDIPNNDYYYMMYWFDRIWYYSILPLSIFASIGIFNIGNYIKVRKREDNSREKLKLFRSSIYASIIIFLSFSSTIIAGMDWNNKSYYVTDEQAQIIGWVSDNIPTRSNVLIEDHSIKYMADINRYNYFFIDLVVADALFNYENWEFGDFSYHFDSNTNIKFVEELDGKKKILKINDLNATGYTSLNISFNSAQEYGSIEFFLRTTNKSKSFWINGSTNGISIMIASNAFYYYNGSSFNKIVDIENNVWNQIRFDFEYTIGNYSGLNQYQWKTVINGIEYGEFNLWNNNSHINNLLFMSGKDYSGWDVFINGLNFSWTPIYAIEYFLFKYPTIIDYLKLLNIQYYIHYKEETYYNVVAGRNIDIENELLPYFYKEKLYQYKNMEIYSSLEV
;
A
#
# COMPACT_ATOMS: atom_id res chain seq x y z
N MET A 1 -53.87 -6.11 7.47
CA MET A 1 -52.66 -6.23 6.63
C MET A 1 -52.05 -4.85 6.55
N GLY A 2 -51.02 -4.57 7.34
CA GLY A 2 -50.33 -3.28 7.31
C GLY A 2 -49.47 -3.21 6.05
N LEU A 3 -49.67 -2.17 5.23
CA LEU A 3 -48.73 -1.85 4.15
C LEU A 3 -47.41 -1.46 4.78
N ILE A 4 -46.41 -2.35 4.68
CA ILE A 4 -45.02 -1.99 4.92
C ILE A 4 -44.62 -1.09 3.74
N ILE A 5 -44.50 0.21 4.00
CA ILE A 5 -43.89 1.14 3.07
C ILE A 5 -42.39 0.82 3.11
N LEU A 6 -41.91 0.10 2.09
CA LEU A 6 -40.48 -0.12 1.90
C LEU A 6 -39.82 1.26 1.70
N SER A 7 -38.79 1.54 2.50
CA SER A 7 -37.93 2.71 2.35
C SER A 7 -37.42 2.80 0.91
N SER A 8 -37.13 4.03 0.45
CA SER A 8 -36.68 4.23 -0.91
C SER A 8 -35.36 3.46 -1.13
N PRO A 9 -35.10 2.91 -2.34
CA PRO A 9 -33.86 2.20 -2.63
C PRO A 9 -32.59 3.01 -2.35
N GLN A 10 -32.69 4.34 -2.22
CA GLN A 10 -31.56 5.23 -1.94
C GLN A 10 -31.13 5.24 -0.46
N ASP A 11 -31.94 4.67 0.43
CA ASP A 11 -31.67 4.66 1.88
C ASP A 11 -30.98 3.37 2.37
N ILE A 12 -30.75 2.42 1.46
CA ILE A 12 -30.05 1.16 1.76
C ILE A 12 -28.54 1.41 1.57
N PRO A 13 -27.70 1.21 2.59
CA PRO A 13 -26.25 1.29 2.43
C PRO A 13 -25.78 0.43 1.25
N ASN A 14 -24.92 0.95 0.38
CA ASN A 14 -24.51 0.26 -0.86
C ASN A 14 -24.09 -1.20 -0.62
N ASN A 15 -23.39 -1.49 0.47
CA ASN A 15 -22.96 -2.85 0.81
C ASN A 15 -24.15 -3.80 1.09
N ASP A 16 -25.21 -3.32 1.74
CA ASP A 16 -26.40 -4.14 2.05
C ASP A 16 -27.25 -4.40 0.81
N TYR A 17 -27.27 -3.46 -0.14
CA TYR A 17 -27.94 -3.62 -1.43
C TYR A 17 -27.35 -4.80 -2.23
N TYR A 18 -26.03 -4.95 -2.22
CA TYR A 18 -25.34 -6.07 -2.86
C TYR A 18 -25.72 -7.43 -2.25
N TYR A 19 -25.78 -7.52 -0.92
CA TYR A 19 -26.19 -8.75 -0.24
C TYR A 19 -27.65 -9.11 -0.51
N MET A 20 -28.53 -8.11 -0.55
CA MET A 20 -29.95 -8.32 -0.87
C MET A 20 -30.14 -8.82 -2.31
N MET A 21 -29.41 -8.27 -3.28
CA MET A 21 -29.46 -8.72 -4.67
C MET A 21 -28.96 -10.16 -4.83
N TYR A 22 -27.82 -10.50 -4.22
CA TYR A 22 -27.25 -11.84 -4.30
C TYR A 22 -28.17 -12.90 -3.66
N TRP A 23 -28.76 -12.58 -2.50
CA TRP A 23 -29.72 -13.47 -1.83
C TRP A 23 -31.00 -13.67 -2.64
N PHE A 24 -31.53 -12.59 -3.24
CA PHE A 24 -32.71 -12.64 -4.09
C PHE A 24 -32.47 -13.53 -5.31
N ASP A 25 -31.37 -13.33 -6.05
CA ASP A 25 -31.04 -14.11 -7.24
C ASP A 25 -30.86 -15.61 -6.94
N ARG A 26 -30.21 -15.93 -5.82
CA ARG A 26 -29.97 -17.32 -5.42
C ARG A 26 -31.27 -18.03 -5.04
N ILE A 27 -32.14 -17.37 -4.25
CA ILE A 27 -33.46 -17.91 -3.94
C ILE A 27 -34.30 -18.07 -5.20
N TRP A 28 -34.19 -17.11 -6.12
CA TRP A 28 -34.97 -17.13 -7.33
C TRP A 28 -34.55 -18.23 -8.30
N TYR A 29 -33.25 -18.49 -8.41
CA TYR A 29 -32.69 -19.64 -9.14
C TYR A 29 -33.27 -20.97 -8.64
N TYR A 30 -33.27 -21.20 -7.32
CA TYR A 30 -33.80 -22.43 -6.74
C TYR A 30 -35.34 -22.50 -6.75
N SER A 31 -36.03 -21.37 -6.77
CA SER A 31 -37.50 -21.30 -6.79
C SER A 31 -38.09 -21.47 -8.20
N ILE A 32 -37.33 -21.13 -9.25
CA ILE A 32 -37.83 -21.17 -10.64
C ILE A 32 -38.18 -22.58 -11.10
N LEU A 33 -37.38 -23.59 -10.73
CA LEU A 33 -37.59 -24.97 -11.16
C LEU A 33 -38.88 -25.55 -10.54
N PRO A 34 -39.09 -25.48 -9.21
CA PRO A 34 -40.35 -25.86 -8.59
C PRO A 34 -41.56 -25.08 -9.11
N LEU A 35 -41.45 -23.75 -9.26
CA LEU A 35 -42.54 -22.92 -9.76
C LEU A 35 -42.93 -23.30 -11.19
N SER A 36 -41.95 -23.60 -12.05
CA SER A 36 -42.19 -24.05 -13.43
C SER A 36 -42.89 -25.40 -13.48
N ILE A 37 -42.53 -26.33 -12.58
CA ILE A 37 -43.20 -27.62 -12.43
C ILE A 37 -44.65 -27.43 -11.99
N PHE A 38 -44.90 -26.63 -10.94
CA PHE A 38 -46.26 -26.35 -10.46
C PHE A 38 -47.13 -25.64 -11.52
N ALA A 39 -46.56 -24.69 -12.25
CA ALA A 39 -47.25 -24.03 -13.35
C ALA A 39 -47.63 -25.03 -14.45
N SER A 40 -46.70 -25.93 -14.81
CA SER A 40 -46.94 -26.96 -15.82
C SER A 40 -48.03 -27.94 -15.39
N ILE A 41 -48.02 -28.39 -14.14
CA ILE A 41 -49.08 -29.24 -13.56
C ILE A 41 -50.42 -28.52 -13.60
N GLY A 42 -50.46 -27.24 -13.21
CA GLY A 42 -51.66 -26.41 -13.26
C GLY A 42 -52.24 -26.30 -14.66
N ILE A 43 -51.40 -26.02 -15.65
CA ILE A 43 -51.79 -25.95 -17.07
C ILE A 43 -52.32 -27.31 -17.57
N PHE A 44 -51.67 -28.42 -17.20
CA PHE A 44 -52.10 -29.76 -17.60
C PHE A 44 -53.48 -30.12 -17.02
N ASN A 45 -53.67 -29.87 -15.72
CA ASN A 45 -54.94 -30.10 -15.03
C ASN A 45 -56.07 -29.26 -15.62
N ILE A 46 -55.78 -27.99 -15.91
CA ILE A 46 -56.69 -27.09 -16.62
C ILE A 46 -57.04 -27.64 -18.01
N GLY A 47 -56.06 -28.08 -18.78
CA GLY A 47 -56.27 -28.63 -20.12
C GLY A 47 -57.17 -29.87 -20.10
N ASN A 48 -56.97 -30.75 -19.12
CA ASN A 48 -57.81 -31.92 -18.91
C ASN A 48 -59.24 -31.53 -18.50
N TYR A 49 -59.39 -30.58 -17.59
CA TYR A 49 -60.70 -30.06 -17.18
C TYR A 49 -61.49 -29.49 -18.37
N ILE A 50 -60.84 -28.72 -19.25
CA ILE A 50 -61.47 -28.17 -20.46
C ILE A 50 -61.86 -29.28 -21.44
N LYS A 51 -61.00 -30.29 -21.65
CA LYS A 51 -61.29 -31.43 -22.54
C LYS A 51 -62.55 -32.17 -22.11
N VAL A 52 -62.70 -32.39 -20.80
CA VAL A 52 -63.90 -33.04 -20.23
C VAL A 52 -65.13 -32.16 -20.45
N ARG A 53 -65.06 -30.86 -20.12
CA ARG A 53 -66.21 -29.95 -20.20
C ARG A 53 -66.65 -29.61 -21.63
N LYS A 54 -65.74 -29.69 -22.62
CA LYS A 54 -66.06 -29.56 -24.05
C LYS A 54 -67.05 -30.61 -24.56
N ARG A 55 -67.23 -31.72 -23.83
CA ARG A 55 -68.22 -32.75 -24.15
C ARG A 55 -69.63 -32.43 -23.65
N GLU A 56 -69.80 -31.45 -22.76
CA GLU A 56 -71.07 -31.28 -22.02
C GLU A 56 -71.78 -29.94 -22.23
N ASP A 57 -71.15 -28.87 -22.75
CA ASP A 57 -71.83 -27.57 -22.80
C ASP A 57 -71.41 -26.61 -23.94
N ASN A 58 -72.40 -25.96 -24.55
CA ASN A 58 -72.30 -25.15 -25.77
C ASN A 58 -71.86 -23.68 -25.49
N SER A 59 -71.07 -23.45 -24.43
CA SER A 59 -70.74 -22.10 -23.95
C SER A 59 -69.45 -21.53 -24.57
N ARG A 60 -69.57 -21.09 -25.84
CA ARG A 60 -68.47 -20.44 -26.59
C ARG A 60 -67.84 -19.24 -25.86
N GLU A 61 -68.62 -18.45 -25.10
CA GLU A 61 -68.10 -17.27 -24.40
C GLU A 61 -67.17 -17.59 -23.24
N LYS A 62 -67.52 -18.57 -22.40
CA LYS A 62 -66.66 -19.00 -21.28
C LYS A 62 -65.32 -19.53 -21.79
N LEU A 63 -65.34 -20.24 -22.91
CA LEU A 63 -64.13 -20.72 -23.57
C LEU A 63 -63.26 -19.56 -24.10
N LYS A 64 -63.87 -18.47 -24.54
CA LYS A 64 -63.17 -17.28 -25.05
C LYS A 64 -62.48 -16.53 -23.92
N LEU A 65 -63.19 -16.24 -22.82
CA LEU A 65 -62.62 -15.61 -21.62
C LEU A 65 -61.48 -16.45 -21.04
N PHE A 66 -61.65 -17.77 -21.01
CA PHE A 66 -60.63 -18.68 -20.49
C PHE A 66 -59.36 -18.73 -21.37
N ARG A 67 -59.53 -18.71 -22.70
CA ARG A 67 -58.37 -18.60 -23.61
C ARG A 67 -57.67 -17.27 -23.42
N SER A 68 -58.41 -16.17 -23.30
CA SER A 68 -57.85 -14.85 -23.02
C SER A 68 -57.06 -14.81 -21.71
N SER A 69 -57.52 -15.47 -20.64
CA SER A 69 -56.74 -15.55 -19.39
C SER A 69 -55.47 -16.38 -19.54
N ILE A 70 -55.49 -17.49 -20.30
CA ILE A 70 -54.26 -18.24 -20.60
C ILE A 70 -53.26 -17.35 -21.35
N TYR A 71 -53.71 -16.66 -22.40
CA TYR A 71 -52.84 -15.78 -23.18
C TYR A 71 -52.28 -14.64 -22.33
N ALA A 72 -53.10 -14.04 -21.46
CA ALA A 72 -52.64 -13.02 -20.52
C ALA A 72 -51.57 -13.57 -19.55
N SER A 73 -51.79 -14.76 -18.98
CA SER A 73 -50.81 -15.40 -18.09
C SER A 73 -49.50 -15.75 -18.81
N ILE A 74 -49.56 -16.21 -20.06
CA ILE A 74 -48.36 -16.47 -20.87
C ILE A 74 -47.61 -15.18 -21.15
N ILE A 75 -48.31 -14.10 -21.52
CA ILE A 75 -47.68 -12.79 -21.78
C ILE A 75 -47.02 -12.28 -20.51
N ILE A 76 -47.72 -12.31 -19.36
CA ILE A 76 -47.16 -11.91 -18.07
C ILE A 76 -45.93 -12.74 -17.75
N PHE A 77 -46.01 -14.08 -17.88
CA PHE A 77 -44.88 -14.96 -17.63
C PHE A 77 -43.68 -14.62 -18.53
N LEU A 78 -43.91 -14.44 -19.84
CA LEU A 78 -42.85 -14.10 -20.78
C LEU A 78 -42.24 -12.72 -20.47
N SER A 79 -43.06 -11.72 -20.14
CA SER A 79 -42.61 -10.37 -19.77
C SER A 79 -41.80 -10.34 -18.47
N PHE A 80 -42.16 -11.15 -17.47
CA PHE A 80 -41.35 -11.25 -16.25
C PHE A 80 -40.11 -12.11 -16.46
N SER A 81 -40.20 -13.18 -17.25
CA SER A 81 -39.06 -14.06 -17.52
C SER A 81 -37.93 -13.32 -18.23
N SER A 82 -38.22 -12.39 -19.14
CA SER A 82 -37.19 -11.60 -19.83
C SER A 82 -36.48 -10.65 -18.89
N THR A 83 -37.17 -9.99 -17.95
CA THR A 83 -36.54 -9.11 -16.96
C THR A 83 -35.69 -9.89 -15.97
N ILE A 84 -36.14 -11.08 -15.54
CA ILE A 84 -35.37 -11.96 -14.66
C ILE A 84 -34.13 -12.48 -15.38
N ILE A 85 -34.28 -12.99 -16.61
CA ILE A 85 -33.15 -13.47 -17.41
C ILE A 85 -32.17 -12.32 -17.68
N ALA A 86 -32.66 -11.12 -17.98
CA ALA A 86 -31.81 -9.95 -18.17
C ALA A 86 -31.09 -9.54 -16.87
N GLY A 87 -31.75 -9.61 -15.72
CA GLY A 87 -31.14 -9.35 -14.41
C GLY A 87 -30.06 -10.39 -14.06
N MET A 88 -30.35 -11.67 -14.30
CA MET A 88 -29.40 -12.76 -14.10
C MET A 88 -28.22 -12.67 -15.08
N ASP A 89 -28.47 -12.36 -16.35
CA ASP A 89 -27.43 -12.16 -17.36
C ASP A 89 -26.57 -10.94 -17.02
N TRP A 90 -27.20 -9.85 -16.57
CA TRP A 90 -26.48 -8.64 -16.15
C TRP A 90 -25.62 -8.88 -14.91
N ASN A 91 -26.13 -9.59 -13.91
CA ASN A 91 -25.34 -9.94 -12.72
C ASN A 91 -24.22 -10.94 -13.04
N ASN A 92 -24.48 -11.96 -13.85
CA ASN A 92 -23.44 -12.89 -14.30
C ASN A 92 -22.37 -12.22 -15.16
N LYS A 93 -22.74 -11.22 -15.97
CA LYS A 93 -21.79 -10.43 -16.78
C LYS A 93 -21.01 -9.42 -15.96
N SER A 94 -21.66 -8.82 -14.94
CA SER A 94 -21.03 -7.78 -14.11
C SER A 94 -20.12 -8.37 -13.03
N TYR A 95 -20.37 -9.62 -12.63
CA TYR A 95 -19.62 -10.33 -11.58
C TYR A 95 -19.25 -11.73 -12.07
N TYR A 96 -18.57 -11.80 -13.20
CA TYR A 96 -18.08 -13.06 -13.74
C TYR A 96 -17.00 -13.63 -12.83
N VAL A 97 -17.37 -14.67 -12.08
CA VAL A 97 -16.44 -15.50 -11.32
C VAL A 97 -15.93 -16.57 -12.27
N THR A 98 -14.61 -16.62 -12.48
CA THR A 98 -14.04 -17.67 -13.31
C THR A 98 -14.13 -19.03 -12.60
N ASP A 99 -14.09 -20.11 -13.36
CA ASP A 99 -14.04 -21.47 -12.79
C ASP A 99 -12.87 -21.62 -11.82
N GLU A 100 -11.71 -21.02 -12.12
CA GLU A 100 -10.54 -21.02 -11.26
C GLU A 100 -10.81 -20.34 -9.92
N GLN A 101 -11.40 -19.15 -9.94
CA GLN A 101 -11.75 -18.42 -8.72
C GLN A 101 -12.77 -19.18 -7.88
N ALA A 102 -13.77 -19.81 -8.52
CA ALA A 102 -14.77 -20.63 -7.84
C ALA A 102 -14.15 -21.85 -7.14
N GLN A 103 -13.24 -22.56 -7.82
CA GLN A 103 -12.53 -23.71 -7.23
C GLN A 103 -11.65 -23.30 -6.05
N ILE A 104 -10.89 -22.21 -6.20
CA ILE A 104 -10.03 -21.67 -5.13
C ILE A 104 -10.86 -21.29 -3.91
N ILE A 105 -11.96 -20.56 -4.09
CA ILE A 105 -12.80 -20.13 -2.95
C ILE A 105 -13.51 -21.30 -2.29
N GLY A 106 -14.00 -22.27 -3.07
CA GLY A 106 -14.57 -23.50 -2.52
C GLY A 106 -13.55 -24.21 -1.62
N TRP A 107 -12.32 -24.36 -2.11
CA TRP A 107 -11.25 -24.96 -1.32
C TRP A 107 -10.91 -24.14 -0.07
N VAL A 108 -10.80 -22.81 -0.18
CA VAL A 108 -10.55 -21.90 0.95
C VAL A 108 -11.63 -22.03 2.01
N SER A 109 -12.92 -22.02 1.61
CA SER A 109 -14.07 -22.16 2.50
C SER A 109 -14.03 -23.44 3.32
N ASP A 110 -13.53 -24.53 2.73
CA ASP A 110 -13.53 -25.85 3.35
C ASP A 110 -12.27 -26.13 4.19
N ASN A 111 -11.14 -25.48 3.88
CA ASN A 111 -9.83 -25.83 4.44
C ASN A 111 -9.17 -24.72 5.27
N ILE A 112 -9.54 -23.46 5.09
CA ILE A 112 -8.96 -22.33 5.85
C ILE A 112 -9.91 -21.95 7.00
N PRO A 113 -9.42 -21.87 8.26
CA PRO A 113 -10.24 -21.44 9.40
C PRO A 113 -10.88 -20.06 9.17
N THR A 114 -12.13 -19.91 9.60
CA THR A 114 -12.80 -18.59 9.55
C THR A 114 -12.04 -17.56 10.36
N ARG A 115 -12.02 -16.30 9.89
CA ARG A 115 -11.27 -15.15 10.45
C ARG A 115 -9.76 -15.24 10.35
N SER A 116 -9.21 -16.22 9.62
CA SER A 116 -7.81 -16.17 9.24
C SER A 116 -7.51 -14.95 8.38
N ASN A 117 -6.27 -14.46 8.49
CA ASN A 117 -5.77 -13.34 7.69
C ASN A 117 -5.21 -13.89 6.37
N VAL A 118 -5.76 -13.42 5.25
CA VAL A 118 -5.46 -13.94 3.90
C VAL A 118 -5.01 -12.80 3.01
N LEU A 119 -3.82 -12.90 2.42
CA LEU A 119 -3.31 -12.01 1.39
C LEU A 119 -3.84 -12.44 0.02
N ILE A 120 -4.26 -11.49 -0.80
CA ILE A 120 -4.90 -11.74 -2.09
C ILE A 120 -4.34 -10.78 -3.14
N GLU A 121 -4.09 -11.28 -4.34
CA GLU A 121 -3.64 -10.42 -5.45
C GLU A 121 -4.79 -9.75 -6.19
N ASP A 122 -5.91 -10.45 -6.45
CA ASP A 122 -7.01 -9.92 -7.26
C ASP A 122 -8.15 -9.35 -6.41
N HIS A 123 -8.41 -8.05 -6.59
CA HIS A 123 -9.51 -7.33 -5.95
C HIS A 123 -10.89 -7.85 -6.37
N SER A 124 -11.02 -8.54 -7.51
CA SER A 124 -12.31 -9.08 -7.96
C SER A 124 -12.86 -10.15 -7.02
N ILE A 125 -11.99 -10.86 -6.30
CA ILE A 125 -12.37 -11.93 -5.35
C ILE A 125 -13.17 -11.36 -4.16
N LYS A 126 -13.03 -10.07 -3.83
CA LYS A 126 -13.74 -9.43 -2.71
C LYS A 126 -15.27 -9.48 -2.83
N TYR A 127 -15.79 -9.61 -4.04
CA TYR A 127 -17.23 -9.67 -4.29
C TYR A 127 -17.81 -11.06 -4.03
N MET A 128 -17.00 -12.04 -3.66
CA MET A 128 -17.45 -13.40 -3.42
C MET A 128 -17.84 -13.57 -1.95
N ALA A 129 -19.10 -13.92 -1.69
CA ALA A 129 -19.70 -13.86 -0.36
C ALA A 129 -18.92 -14.61 0.73
N ASP A 130 -18.29 -15.74 0.38
CA ASP A 130 -17.54 -16.56 1.34
C ASP A 130 -16.22 -15.93 1.77
N ILE A 131 -15.65 -14.98 1.02
CA ILE A 131 -14.41 -14.33 1.42
C ILE A 131 -14.59 -13.39 2.62
N ASN A 132 -15.81 -12.90 2.84
CA ASN A 132 -16.15 -12.06 3.99
C ASN A 132 -16.09 -12.81 5.33
N ARG A 133 -15.91 -14.14 5.32
CA ARG A 133 -15.63 -14.94 6.51
C ARG A 133 -14.18 -14.79 6.99
N TYR A 134 -13.32 -14.14 6.22
CA TYR A 134 -11.89 -13.98 6.45
C TYR A 134 -11.51 -12.51 6.57
N ASN A 135 -10.39 -12.24 7.23
CA ASN A 135 -9.75 -10.93 7.20
C ASN A 135 -8.86 -10.89 5.96
N TYR A 136 -9.32 -10.31 4.87
CA TYR A 136 -8.55 -10.28 3.63
C TYR A 136 -7.75 -8.99 3.51
N PHE A 137 -6.60 -9.11 2.86
CA PHE A 137 -5.68 -8.03 2.56
C PHE A 137 -5.29 -8.10 1.09
N PHE A 138 -5.07 -6.96 0.45
CA PHE A 138 -4.60 -6.93 -0.93
C PHE A 138 -3.10 -6.68 -0.99
N ILE A 139 -2.39 -7.45 -1.81
CA ILE A 139 -0.92 -7.38 -1.86
C ILE A 139 -0.41 -5.99 -2.23
N ASP A 140 -1.05 -5.31 -3.17
CA ASP A 140 -0.65 -3.96 -3.59
C ASP A 140 -0.81 -2.94 -2.46
N LEU A 141 -1.90 -3.04 -1.70
CA LEU A 141 -2.14 -2.17 -0.54
C LEU A 141 -1.23 -2.50 0.64
N VAL A 142 -1.02 -3.78 0.94
CA VAL A 142 -0.13 -4.21 2.04
C VAL A 142 1.31 -3.83 1.75
N VAL A 143 1.76 -4.01 0.51
CA VAL A 143 3.09 -3.57 0.08
C VAL A 143 3.20 -2.05 0.16
N ALA A 144 2.20 -1.30 -0.30
CA ALA A 144 2.20 0.15 -0.15
C ALA A 144 2.25 0.56 1.34
N ASP A 145 1.41 -0.01 2.20
CA ASP A 145 1.37 0.30 3.63
C ASP A 145 2.67 -0.10 4.33
N ALA A 146 3.24 -1.25 4.02
CA ALA A 146 4.55 -1.64 4.54
C ALA A 146 5.62 -0.61 4.19
N LEU A 147 5.60 -0.07 2.97
CA LEU A 147 6.64 0.84 2.51
C LEU A 147 6.43 2.29 2.94
N PHE A 148 5.19 2.74 3.08
CA PHE A 148 4.87 4.14 3.39
C PHE A 148 4.49 4.37 4.85
N ASN A 149 3.97 3.35 5.53
CA ASN A 149 3.47 3.43 6.90
C ASN A 149 4.31 2.60 7.91
N TYR A 150 4.98 1.53 7.48
CA TYR A 150 5.85 0.70 8.33
C TYR A 150 7.34 1.10 8.20
N GLU A 151 7.66 2.34 8.56
CA GLU A 151 9.06 2.82 8.60
C GLU A 151 9.77 2.34 9.89
N ASN A 152 10.29 1.12 9.90
CA ASN A 152 11.55 0.85 10.59
C ASN A 152 12.66 1.24 9.61
N TRP A 153 13.44 2.25 9.97
CA TRP A 153 14.46 2.85 9.12
C TRP A 153 15.59 1.84 8.79
N GLU A 154 15.52 1.15 7.65
CA GLU A 154 16.64 0.32 7.12
C GLU A 154 17.68 1.17 6.36
N PHE A 155 17.99 2.37 6.86
CA PHE A 155 19.15 3.14 6.43
C PHE A 155 20.20 3.09 7.53
N GLY A 156 20.91 1.96 7.57
CA GLY A 156 22.04 1.83 8.45
C GLY A 156 21.72 1.69 9.92
N ASP A 157 22.75 1.38 10.70
CA ASP A 157 22.62 1.37 12.14
C ASP A 157 22.57 2.82 12.66
N PHE A 158 21.44 3.17 13.28
CA PHE A 158 21.32 4.41 14.03
C PHE A 158 21.99 4.24 15.39
N SER A 159 23.03 5.01 15.64
CA SER A 159 23.61 5.13 16.97
C SER A 159 23.44 6.54 17.51
N TYR A 160 23.06 6.61 18.78
CA TYR A 160 22.77 7.86 19.46
C TYR A 160 23.78 8.10 20.57
N HIS A 161 24.12 9.36 20.79
CA HIS A 161 24.86 9.81 21.96
C HIS A 161 24.10 10.96 22.63
N PHE A 162 24.04 10.92 23.96
CA PHE A 162 23.40 11.93 24.78
C PHE A 162 24.27 12.23 26.00
N ASP A 163 24.73 13.47 26.13
CA ASP A 163 25.15 14.01 27.42
C ASP A 163 23.94 14.44 28.25
N SER A 164 24.15 14.73 29.54
CA SER A 164 23.11 15.25 30.43
C SER A 164 22.39 16.45 29.81
N ASN A 165 21.06 16.54 29.93
CA ASN A 165 20.25 17.64 29.37
C ASN A 165 20.31 17.77 27.83
N THR A 166 20.58 16.68 27.13
CA THR A 166 20.42 16.60 25.67
C THR A 166 19.44 15.47 25.33
N ASN A 167 18.76 15.54 24.19
CA ASN A 167 17.90 14.45 23.71
C ASN A 167 17.65 14.53 22.20
N ILE A 168 17.26 13.39 21.64
CA ILE A 168 16.70 13.28 20.30
C ILE A 168 15.30 12.69 20.45
N LYS A 169 14.31 13.30 19.80
CA LYS A 169 12.92 12.83 19.84
C LYS A 169 12.22 13.00 18.50
N PHE A 170 11.21 12.18 18.29
CA PHE A 170 10.32 12.33 17.16
C PHE A 170 9.27 13.42 17.43
N VAL A 171 8.98 14.22 16.41
CA VAL A 171 7.92 15.22 16.39
C VAL A 171 6.99 14.86 15.24
N GLU A 172 5.71 14.67 15.56
CA GLU A 172 4.71 14.20 14.59
C GLU A 172 4.56 15.18 13.43
N GLU A 173 4.44 16.48 13.74
CA GLU A 173 4.27 17.54 12.76
C GLU A 173 4.88 18.88 13.23
N LEU A 174 5.47 19.64 12.30
CA LEU A 174 5.91 21.04 12.48
C LEU A 174 5.86 21.77 11.13
N ASP A 175 5.22 22.93 11.09
CA ASP A 175 5.12 23.76 9.87
C ASP A 175 4.60 22.98 8.64
N GLY A 176 3.65 22.05 8.85
CA GLY A 176 3.06 21.21 7.81
C GLY A 176 3.91 20.02 7.33
N LYS A 177 5.14 19.85 7.85
CA LYS A 177 5.96 18.66 7.61
C LYS A 177 5.69 17.62 8.69
N LYS A 178 5.54 16.36 8.29
CA LYS A 178 5.34 15.21 9.18
C LYS A 178 6.62 14.39 9.33
N LYS A 179 6.69 13.57 10.37
CA LYS A 179 7.82 12.66 10.63
C LYS A 179 9.16 13.38 10.79
N ILE A 180 9.27 14.19 11.84
CA ILE A 180 10.43 15.06 12.07
C ILE A 180 11.28 14.51 13.21
N LEU A 181 12.59 14.43 12.99
CA LEU A 181 13.54 14.20 14.05
C LEU A 181 13.95 15.53 14.67
N LYS A 182 13.77 15.69 15.98
CA LYS A 182 14.22 16.85 16.75
C LYS A 182 15.44 16.48 17.58
N ILE A 183 16.52 17.24 17.43
CA ILE A 183 17.71 17.21 18.26
C ILE A 183 17.67 18.43 19.18
N ASN A 184 17.70 18.22 20.49
CA ASN A 184 17.67 19.26 21.51
C ASN A 184 18.95 19.21 22.35
N ASP A 185 19.62 20.36 22.46
CA ASP A 185 20.82 20.50 23.28
C ASP A 185 20.66 21.64 24.28
N LEU A 186 20.56 21.29 25.57
CA LEU A 186 20.53 22.22 26.70
C LEU A 186 21.81 22.15 27.55
N ASN A 187 22.88 21.52 27.05
CA ASN A 187 24.13 21.32 27.79
C ASN A 187 25.31 22.05 27.13
N ALA A 188 25.72 23.16 27.74
CA ALA A 188 26.81 23.98 27.20
C ALA A 188 28.16 23.25 27.15
N THR A 189 28.36 22.19 27.93
CA THR A 189 29.62 21.44 27.98
C THR A 189 29.57 20.08 27.28
N GLY A 190 28.36 19.65 26.91
CA GLY A 190 28.12 18.35 26.31
C GLY A 190 27.73 18.46 24.85
N TYR A 191 27.25 17.34 24.31
CA TYR A 191 26.66 17.27 22.99
C TYR A 191 25.66 16.12 22.90
N THR A 192 24.89 16.14 21.81
CA THR A 192 24.13 15.00 21.34
C THR A 192 24.45 14.74 19.89
N SER A 193 24.45 13.48 19.50
CA SER A 193 24.65 13.10 18.11
C SER A 193 23.76 11.95 17.68
N LEU A 194 23.37 12.00 16.42
CA LEU A 194 22.84 10.87 15.67
C LEU A 194 23.86 10.48 14.61
N ASN A 195 24.28 9.23 14.63
CA ASN A 195 25.11 8.65 13.59
C ASN A 195 24.30 7.60 12.82
N ILE A 196 24.40 7.65 11.50
CA ILE A 196 23.68 6.77 10.58
C ILE A 196 24.74 6.01 9.78
N SER A 197 24.98 4.73 10.10
CA SER A 197 26.04 3.93 9.48
C SER A 197 25.55 3.17 8.26
N PHE A 198 26.04 3.44 7.06
CA PHE A 198 25.58 2.76 5.84
C PHE A 198 25.96 1.28 5.83
N ASN A 199 25.06 0.44 5.29
CA ASN A 199 25.27 -1.02 5.18
C ASN A 199 26.47 -1.38 4.30
N SER A 200 26.83 -0.49 3.37
CA SER A 200 28.04 -0.58 2.57
C SER A 200 28.65 0.81 2.38
N ALA A 201 29.97 0.85 2.25
CA ALA A 201 30.71 2.03 1.87
C ALA A 201 30.27 2.51 0.48
N GLN A 202 30.04 3.82 0.34
CA GLN A 202 29.61 4.46 -0.89
C GLN A 202 30.74 5.32 -1.46
N GLU A 203 31.05 5.10 -2.72
CA GLU A 203 32.13 5.80 -3.43
C GLU A 203 31.63 7.06 -4.15
N TYR A 204 30.33 7.17 -4.38
CA TYR A 204 29.69 8.33 -4.98
C TYR A 204 28.20 8.32 -4.61
N GLY A 205 27.54 9.46 -4.74
CA GLY A 205 26.10 9.53 -4.49
C GLY A 205 25.58 10.90 -4.12
N SER A 206 24.30 10.93 -3.77
CA SER A 206 23.60 12.07 -3.23
C SER A 206 22.98 11.75 -1.87
N ILE A 207 23.03 12.74 -0.97
CA ILE A 207 22.34 12.70 0.33
C ILE A 207 21.47 13.96 0.41
N GLU A 208 20.19 13.81 0.68
CA GLU A 208 19.24 14.92 0.71
C GLU A 208 18.36 14.91 1.96
N PHE A 209 18.11 16.08 2.55
CA PHE A 209 17.19 16.24 3.68
C PHE A 209 16.75 17.70 3.84
N PHE A 210 15.73 17.92 4.66
CA PHE A 210 15.35 19.22 5.16
C PHE A 210 15.93 19.45 6.55
N LEU A 211 16.45 20.65 6.78
CA LEU A 211 17.03 21.07 8.05
C LEU A 211 16.48 22.41 8.51
N ARG A 212 16.15 22.51 9.79
CA ARG A 212 15.67 23.74 10.42
C ARG A 212 16.31 23.88 11.80
N THR A 213 16.76 25.07 12.17
CA THR A 213 17.31 25.38 13.50
C THR A 213 16.50 26.48 14.18
N THR A 214 16.37 26.44 15.51
CA THR A 214 15.85 27.58 16.28
C THR A 214 16.91 28.64 16.53
N ASN A 215 18.19 28.31 16.38
CA ASN A 215 19.30 29.23 16.62
C ASN A 215 20.49 28.97 15.69
N LYS A 216 20.55 29.71 14.59
CA LYS A 216 21.60 29.71 13.57
C LYS A 216 22.97 30.20 14.06
N SER A 217 23.05 30.77 15.26
CA SER A 217 24.33 31.18 15.86
C SER A 217 25.00 30.06 16.65
N LYS A 218 24.32 28.93 16.87
CA LYS A 218 24.80 27.78 17.65
C LYS A 218 25.27 26.69 16.69
N SER A 219 26.35 26.00 17.06
CA SER A 219 26.99 25.08 16.13
C SER A 219 26.26 23.75 16.01
N PHE A 220 26.01 23.31 14.78
CA PHE A 220 25.48 21.99 14.47
C PHE A 220 26.23 21.42 13.28
N TRP A 221 26.71 20.19 13.39
CA TRP A 221 27.60 19.53 12.45
C TRP A 221 26.87 18.44 11.68
N ILE A 222 27.19 18.35 10.40
CA ILE A 222 26.74 17.32 9.47
C ILE A 222 28.00 16.80 8.79
N ASN A 223 28.46 15.61 9.20
CA ASN A 223 29.71 15.03 8.73
C ASN A 223 29.46 13.70 8.02
N GLY A 224 29.96 13.56 6.81
CA GLY A 224 30.01 12.30 6.08
C GLY A 224 31.36 11.62 6.29
N SER A 225 31.37 10.51 7.02
CA SER A 225 32.58 9.81 7.48
C SER A 225 33.60 10.65 8.23
N THR A 226 34.53 9.96 8.89
CA THR A 226 35.68 10.62 9.51
C THR A 226 36.53 11.24 8.40
N ASN A 227 36.47 12.57 8.28
CA ASN A 227 37.24 13.39 7.33
C ASN A 227 36.73 13.42 5.87
N GLY A 228 35.44 13.20 5.61
CA GLY A 228 34.84 13.38 4.28
C GLY A 228 34.15 14.74 4.11
N ILE A 229 32.85 14.71 3.82
CA ILE A 229 32.00 15.91 3.73
C ILE A 229 31.83 16.47 5.15
N SER A 230 32.00 17.78 5.33
CA SER A 230 31.78 18.41 6.65
C SER A 230 31.12 19.76 6.47
N ILE A 231 29.87 19.85 6.94
CA ILE A 231 29.10 21.08 6.99
C ILE A 231 28.76 21.41 8.43
N MET A 232 28.72 22.70 8.73
CA MET A 232 28.18 23.18 9.99
C MET A 232 27.22 24.34 9.79
N ILE A 233 26.21 24.43 10.66
CA ILE A 233 25.57 25.69 10.98
C ILE A 233 26.44 26.37 12.02
N ALA A 234 26.82 27.62 11.81
CA ALA A 234 27.42 28.48 12.84
C ALA A 234 27.30 29.94 12.39
N SER A 235 27.47 30.91 13.28
CA SER A 235 27.62 32.33 12.90
C SER A 235 26.59 32.85 11.88
N ASN A 236 25.35 32.36 11.94
CA ASN A 236 24.22 32.70 11.05
C ASN A 236 24.27 32.15 9.61
N ALA A 237 25.14 31.18 9.31
CA ALA A 237 25.27 30.63 7.97
C ALA A 237 25.56 29.12 7.98
N PHE A 238 25.38 28.49 6.82
CA PHE A 238 26.03 27.21 6.52
C PHE A 238 27.50 27.46 6.16
N TYR A 239 28.37 26.64 6.71
CA TYR A 239 29.80 26.59 6.42
C TYR A 239 30.19 25.18 6.02
N TYR A 240 31.26 25.05 5.23
CA TYR A 240 31.97 23.78 5.08
C TYR A 240 33.40 23.85 5.60
N TYR A 241 33.93 22.71 6.03
CA TYR A 241 35.33 22.57 6.41
C TYR A 241 36.12 21.91 5.27
N ASN A 242 37.19 22.56 4.83
CA ASN A 242 38.07 22.07 3.76
C ASN A 242 39.34 21.38 4.28
N GLY A 243 39.42 21.11 5.59
CA GLY A 243 40.61 20.57 6.24
C GLY A 243 41.56 21.59 6.84
N SER A 244 41.37 22.88 6.57
CA SER A 244 42.20 23.97 7.12
C SER A 244 41.39 25.14 7.66
N SER A 245 40.23 25.43 7.05
CA SER A 245 39.39 26.57 7.41
C SER A 245 37.91 26.24 7.26
N PHE A 246 37.09 26.98 8.02
CA PHE A 246 35.65 27.05 7.82
C PHE A 246 35.33 28.12 6.79
N ASN A 247 34.68 27.73 5.71
CA ASN A 247 34.35 28.61 4.60
C ASN A 247 32.83 28.75 4.51
N LYS A 248 32.34 29.98 4.46
CA LYS A 248 30.92 30.28 4.39
C LYS A 248 30.35 29.81 3.05
N ILE A 249 29.21 29.12 3.08
CA ILE A 249 28.43 28.75 1.90
C ILE A 249 27.35 29.81 1.67
N VAL A 250 26.41 29.94 2.62
CA VAL A 250 25.25 30.83 2.49
C VAL A 250 24.67 31.19 3.87
N ASP A 251 24.15 32.41 4.01
CA ASP A 251 23.39 32.81 5.21
C ASP A 251 22.07 32.02 5.32
N ILE A 252 21.62 31.79 6.56
CA ILE A 252 20.36 31.10 6.84
C ILE A 252 19.51 31.91 7.82
N GLU A 253 18.25 31.53 7.96
CA GLU A 253 17.35 32.12 8.94
C GLU A 253 16.92 31.13 10.02
N ASN A 254 16.64 31.67 11.22
CA ASN A 254 16.03 30.87 12.28
C ASN A 254 14.63 30.45 11.84
N ASN A 255 14.25 29.24 12.24
CA ASN A 255 12.91 28.72 12.03
C ASN A 255 12.47 28.59 10.57
N VAL A 256 13.42 28.49 9.64
CA VAL A 256 13.17 28.22 8.22
C VAL A 256 13.69 26.83 7.87
N TRP A 257 12.86 26.06 7.15
CA TRP A 257 13.27 24.80 6.55
C TRP A 257 14.16 25.06 5.34
N ASN A 258 15.38 24.54 5.38
CA ASN A 258 16.30 24.56 4.27
C ASN A 258 16.38 23.15 3.68
N GLN A 259 16.12 23.02 2.37
CA GLN A 259 16.38 21.79 1.64
C GLN A 259 17.87 21.75 1.32
N ILE A 260 18.53 20.65 1.69
CA ILE A 260 19.96 20.47 1.53
C ILE A 260 20.18 19.15 0.81
N ARG A 261 20.88 19.19 -0.32
CA ARG A 261 21.43 18.01 -1.01
C ARG A 261 22.94 18.10 -1.06
N PHE A 262 23.64 17.01 -0.84
CA PHE A 262 25.06 16.84 -1.15
C PHE A 262 25.17 15.87 -2.30
N ASP A 263 25.97 16.19 -3.31
CA ASP A 263 26.43 15.23 -4.30
C ASP A 263 27.94 15.04 -4.08
N PHE A 264 28.44 13.81 -4.11
CA PHE A 264 29.86 13.51 -3.88
C PHE A 264 30.40 12.43 -4.82
N GLU A 265 31.70 12.49 -5.07
CA GLU A 265 32.43 11.58 -5.94
C GLU A 265 33.84 11.33 -5.35
N TYR A 266 34.11 10.11 -4.91
CA TYR A 266 35.42 9.67 -4.41
C TYR A 266 36.24 8.94 -5.48
N THR A 267 35.66 8.66 -6.65
CA THR A 267 36.28 7.91 -7.74
C THR A 267 36.34 8.75 -9.02
N ILE A 268 36.69 8.13 -10.15
CA ILE A 268 36.71 8.77 -11.47
C ILE A 268 35.33 8.73 -12.16
N GLY A 269 34.27 8.33 -11.43
CA GLY A 269 32.94 7.99 -11.95
C GLY A 269 32.10 9.16 -12.48
N ASN A 270 32.54 10.40 -12.27
CA ASN A 270 31.88 11.63 -12.73
C ASN A 270 30.42 11.80 -12.26
N TYR A 271 30.09 11.31 -11.07
CA TYR A 271 28.76 11.42 -10.47
C TYR A 271 28.35 12.90 -10.33
N SER A 272 27.17 13.27 -10.84
CA SER A 272 26.68 14.67 -10.88
C SER A 272 27.65 15.65 -11.57
N GLY A 273 28.55 15.15 -12.44
CA GLY A 273 29.56 15.95 -13.13
C GLY A 273 30.78 16.32 -12.28
N LEU A 274 30.96 15.71 -11.09
CA LEU A 274 32.06 15.99 -10.18
C LEU A 274 33.34 15.24 -10.57
N ASN A 275 34.51 15.87 -10.42
CA ASN A 275 35.77 15.15 -10.49
C ASN A 275 36.02 14.35 -9.20
N GLN A 276 37.01 13.47 -9.25
CA GLN A 276 37.44 12.68 -8.10
C GLN A 276 37.78 13.57 -6.88
N TYR A 277 37.31 13.12 -5.71
CA TYR A 277 37.48 13.78 -4.42
C TYR A 277 36.81 15.15 -4.31
N GLN A 278 35.74 15.34 -5.07
CA GLN A 278 34.91 16.54 -5.00
C GLN A 278 33.51 16.22 -4.50
N TRP A 279 32.89 17.25 -3.97
CA TRP A 279 31.49 17.26 -3.61
C TRP A 279 30.91 18.64 -3.87
N LYS A 280 29.60 18.71 -4.02
CA LYS A 280 28.86 19.97 -4.11
C LYS A 280 27.61 19.88 -3.26
N THR A 281 27.00 21.02 -2.97
CA THR A 281 25.74 21.06 -2.26
C THR A 281 24.72 21.91 -3.00
N VAL A 282 23.45 21.52 -2.92
CA VAL A 282 22.33 22.34 -3.35
C VAL A 282 21.55 22.74 -2.10
N ILE A 283 21.42 24.04 -1.85
CA ILE A 283 20.66 24.58 -0.72
C ILE A 283 19.51 25.41 -1.28
N ASN A 284 18.27 25.01 -0.98
CA ASN A 284 17.04 25.64 -1.49
C ASN A 284 17.03 25.81 -3.02
N GLY A 285 17.53 24.81 -3.74
CA GLY A 285 17.61 24.80 -5.20
C GLY A 285 18.79 25.57 -5.80
N ILE A 286 19.64 26.21 -4.97
CA ILE A 286 20.84 26.91 -5.42
C ILE A 286 22.05 26.01 -5.22
N GLU A 287 22.83 25.77 -6.27
CA GLU A 287 24.05 24.95 -6.23
C GLU A 287 25.26 25.76 -5.72
N TYR A 288 26.08 25.12 -4.88
CA TYR A 288 27.32 25.63 -4.31
C TYR A 288 28.39 24.53 -4.37
N GLY A 289 29.58 24.86 -4.86
CA GLY A 289 30.66 23.88 -5.10
C GLY A 289 31.45 24.27 -6.35
N GLU A 290 32.33 23.43 -6.92
CA GLU A 290 32.78 22.10 -6.49
C GLU A 290 33.83 22.22 -5.37
N PHE A 291 33.56 21.62 -4.21
CA PHE A 291 34.45 21.64 -3.07
C PHE A 291 35.33 20.40 -3.04
N ASN A 292 36.57 20.55 -2.59
CA ASN A 292 37.41 19.40 -2.28
C ASN A 292 36.88 18.71 -1.02
N LEU A 293 36.91 17.38 -1.01
CA LEU A 293 36.76 16.61 0.22
C LEU A 293 37.94 16.93 1.15
N TRP A 294 37.68 16.95 2.47
CA TRP A 294 38.74 17.23 3.45
C TRP A 294 39.88 16.21 3.32
N ASN A 295 39.57 14.93 3.12
CA ASN A 295 40.54 13.89 2.82
C ASN A 295 40.16 13.09 1.58
N ASN A 296 41.16 12.56 0.88
CA ASN A 296 41.01 11.65 -0.25
C ASN A 296 40.74 10.22 0.25
N ASN A 297 39.76 10.06 1.13
CA ASN A 297 39.22 8.74 1.44
C ASN A 297 38.61 8.14 0.17
N SER A 298 38.47 6.82 0.07
CA SER A 298 37.84 6.22 -1.12
C SER A 298 36.31 6.14 -1.02
N HIS A 299 35.71 6.46 0.12
CA HIS A 299 34.28 6.26 0.36
C HIS A 299 33.76 7.02 1.58
N ILE A 300 32.43 7.09 1.67
CA ILE A 300 31.64 7.42 2.87
C ILE A 300 30.91 6.16 3.37
N ASN A 301 30.91 5.93 4.67
CA ASN A 301 30.25 4.80 5.32
C ASN A 301 29.29 5.23 6.43
N ASN A 302 29.19 6.51 6.77
CA ASN A 302 28.24 7.00 7.75
C ASN A 302 27.95 8.50 7.58
N LEU A 303 26.80 8.93 8.10
CA LEU A 303 26.40 10.33 8.22
C LEU A 303 26.16 10.67 9.70
N LEU A 304 26.89 11.65 10.21
CA LEU A 304 26.83 12.12 11.59
C LEU A 304 26.16 13.50 11.65
N PHE A 305 25.08 13.58 12.42
CA PHE A 305 24.44 14.81 12.87
C PHE A 305 24.83 15.06 14.33
N MET A 306 25.39 16.23 14.67
CA MET A 306 25.94 16.45 16.00
C MET A 306 25.81 17.91 16.45
N SER A 307 25.32 18.15 17.66
CA SER A 307 25.39 19.48 18.28
C SER A 307 26.83 19.83 18.67
N GLY A 308 27.21 21.09 18.55
CA GLY A 308 28.56 21.51 18.91
C GLY A 308 28.70 21.77 20.41
N LYS A 309 29.87 21.40 20.94
CA LYS A 309 30.30 21.71 22.31
C LYS A 309 30.42 23.22 22.48
N ASP A 310 30.26 23.71 23.72
CA ASP A 310 30.28 25.13 24.10
C ASP A 310 29.00 25.93 23.78
N TYR A 311 27.94 25.24 23.34
CA TYR A 311 26.67 25.83 22.95
C TYR A 311 25.49 25.09 23.59
N SER A 312 24.42 25.80 23.94
CA SER A 312 23.19 25.21 24.48
C SER A 312 21.99 26.10 24.23
N GLY A 313 20.79 25.56 24.49
CA GLY A 313 19.53 26.27 24.45
C GLY A 313 18.94 26.37 23.03
N TRP A 314 19.09 25.34 22.21
CA TRP A 314 18.60 25.35 20.83
C TRP A 314 18.15 23.97 20.36
N ASP A 315 17.39 23.97 19.27
CA ASP A 315 16.83 22.78 18.64
C ASP A 315 17.19 22.77 17.16
N VAL A 316 17.49 21.58 16.64
CA VAL A 316 17.51 21.30 15.19
C VAL A 316 16.47 20.25 14.86
N PHE A 317 15.86 20.42 13.69
CA PHE A 317 14.86 19.54 13.14
C PHE A 317 15.35 19.02 11.79
N ILE A 318 15.22 17.71 11.58
CA ILE A 318 15.60 17.02 10.35
C ILE A 318 14.36 16.29 9.82
N ASN A 319 14.14 16.36 8.51
CA ASN A 319 13.03 15.68 7.85
C ASN A 319 13.42 15.23 6.44
N GLY A 320 12.75 14.19 5.94
CA GLY A 320 12.90 13.73 4.55
C GLY A 320 14.32 13.32 4.17
N LEU A 321 15.00 12.59 5.06
CA LEU A 321 16.34 12.08 4.80
C LEU A 321 16.30 11.03 3.68
N ASN A 322 17.10 11.25 2.64
CA ASN A 322 17.11 10.47 1.42
C ASN A 322 18.54 10.24 0.93
N PHE A 323 18.77 9.11 0.26
CA PHE A 323 20.06 8.66 -0.25
C PHE A 323 19.90 8.15 -1.68
N SER A 324 20.84 8.50 -2.56
CA SER A 324 20.88 8.00 -3.94
C SER A 324 22.31 7.62 -4.31
N TRP A 325 22.54 6.37 -4.68
CA TRP A 325 23.86 5.87 -5.08
C TRP A 325 23.99 5.69 -6.60
N THR A 326 22.94 5.99 -7.37
CA THR A 326 22.92 5.85 -8.82
C THR A 326 22.95 7.23 -9.50
N PRO A 327 23.66 7.39 -10.62
CA PRO A 327 23.81 8.69 -11.31
C PRO A 327 22.50 9.23 -11.90
N ILE A 328 21.44 8.41 -11.93
CA ILE A 328 20.09 8.84 -12.25
C ILE A 328 19.33 8.93 -10.93
N TYR A 329 19.33 10.14 -10.36
CA TYR A 329 18.48 10.49 -9.23
C TYR A 329 17.02 10.25 -9.63
N ALA A 330 16.42 9.20 -9.10
CA ALA A 330 14.98 9.04 -9.04
C ALA A 330 14.62 8.81 -7.58
N ILE A 331 13.63 9.54 -7.10
CA ILE A 331 13.07 9.46 -5.74
C ILE A 331 12.41 8.09 -5.46
N GLU A 332 12.61 7.12 -6.35
CA GLU A 332 11.82 5.91 -6.56
C GLU A 332 12.59 4.63 -6.17
N TYR A 333 13.88 4.73 -5.82
CA TYR A 333 14.74 3.58 -5.53
C TYR A 333 14.93 3.34 -4.01
N PHE A 334 13.91 2.79 -3.35
CA PHE A 334 14.06 2.19 -2.01
C PHE A 334 14.63 0.76 -2.15
N LEU A 335 15.76 0.47 -1.50
CA LEU A 335 16.56 -0.75 -1.75
C LEU A 335 16.40 -1.89 -0.72
N PHE A 336 15.52 -1.77 0.28
CA PHE A 336 15.19 -2.89 1.19
C PHE A 336 13.68 -2.99 1.47
N LYS A 337 12.89 -2.99 0.39
CA LYS A 337 11.43 -3.09 0.49
C LYS A 337 10.98 -4.44 1.07
N TYR A 338 11.66 -5.51 0.68
CA TYR A 338 11.25 -6.88 0.96
C TYR A 338 11.24 -7.27 2.46
N PRO A 339 12.32 -7.09 3.25
CA PRO A 339 12.30 -7.43 4.68
C PRO A 339 11.24 -6.65 5.46
N THR A 340 11.09 -5.36 5.16
CA THR A 340 10.05 -4.47 5.70
C THR A 340 8.64 -5.00 5.40
N ILE A 341 8.40 -5.46 4.16
CA ILE A 341 7.13 -6.10 3.78
C ILE A 341 6.92 -7.40 4.57
N ILE A 342 7.93 -8.25 4.72
CA ILE A 342 7.82 -9.49 5.52
C ILE A 342 7.48 -9.19 6.98
N ASP A 343 8.16 -8.23 7.60
CA ASP A 343 7.91 -7.86 8.98
C ASP A 343 6.49 -7.28 9.16
N TYR A 344 6.02 -6.52 8.18
CA TYR A 344 4.64 -6.03 8.18
C TYR A 344 3.62 -7.17 8.00
N LEU A 345 3.90 -8.14 7.13
CA LEU A 345 3.07 -9.35 6.98
C LEU A 345 3.01 -10.15 8.30
N LYS A 346 4.13 -10.27 9.02
CA LYS A 346 4.20 -10.88 10.35
C LYS A 346 3.40 -10.10 11.39
N LEU A 347 3.53 -8.77 11.40
CA LEU A 347 2.78 -7.90 12.31
C LEU A 347 1.27 -8.06 12.11
N LEU A 348 0.83 -8.08 10.84
CA LEU A 348 -0.57 -8.32 10.49
C LEU A 348 -1.00 -9.78 10.71
N ASN A 349 -0.07 -10.67 11.10
CA ASN A 349 -0.31 -12.11 11.26
C ASN A 349 -1.00 -12.69 10.02
N ILE A 350 -0.48 -12.40 8.83
CA ILE A 350 -1.04 -12.89 7.57
C ILE A 350 -0.54 -14.32 7.33
N GLN A 351 -1.47 -15.26 7.32
CA GLN A 351 -1.16 -16.70 7.40
C GLN A 351 -1.25 -17.39 6.06
N TYR A 352 -2.07 -16.87 5.15
CA TYR A 352 -2.36 -17.50 3.87
C TYR A 352 -2.20 -16.50 2.74
N TYR A 353 -1.83 -16.99 1.56
CA TYR A 353 -1.68 -16.17 0.38
C TYR A 353 -2.30 -16.86 -0.84
N ILE A 354 -3.19 -16.14 -1.53
CA ILE A 354 -3.80 -16.55 -2.80
C ILE A 354 -3.05 -15.82 -3.92
N HIS A 355 -2.24 -16.58 -4.65
CA HIS A 355 -1.31 -16.09 -5.67
C HIS A 355 -1.78 -16.46 -7.09
N TYR A 356 -1.60 -15.55 -8.06
CA TYR A 356 -1.81 -15.79 -9.48
C TYR A 356 -0.47 -15.92 -10.21
N LYS A 357 -0.27 -17.04 -10.91
CA LYS A 357 0.90 -17.29 -11.75
C LYS A 357 1.03 -16.35 -12.94
N GLU A 358 -0.12 -15.89 -13.43
CA GLU A 358 -0.16 -14.92 -14.52
C GLU A 358 -0.15 -13.50 -13.96
N GLU A 359 0.44 -12.59 -14.72
CA GLU A 359 0.47 -11.18 -14.35
C GLU A 359 -0.96 -10.63 -14.24
N THR A 360 -1.30 -10.17 -13.04
CA THR A 360 -2.46 -9.34 -12.76
C THR A 360 -2.00 -7.90 -12.60
N TYR A 361 -2.90 -6.93 -12.81
CA TYR A 361 -2.55 -5.52 -12.58
C TYR A 361 -1.95 -5.30 -11.18
N TYR A 362 -2.50 -5.96 -10.16
CA TYR A 362 -2.12 -5.78 -8.76
C TYR A 362 -0.81 -6.47 -8.41
N ASN A 363 -0.56 -7.70 -8.91
CA ASN A 363 0.72 -8.35 -8.69
C ASN A 363 1.86 -7.68 -9.46
N VAL A 364 1.59 -7.05 -10.62
CA VAL A 364 2.56 -6.20 -11.32
C VAL A 364 2.86 -4.93 -10.50
N VAL A 365 1.85 -4.30 -9.89
CA VAL A 365 2.05 -3.12 -9.03
C VAL A 365 2.86 -3.47 -7.78
N ALA A 366 2.53 -4.57 -7.11
CA ALA A 366 3.32 -5.08 -5.98
C ALA A 366 4.72 -5.52 -6.44
N GLY A 367 4.83 -6.17 -7.60
CA GLY A 367 6.06 -6.68 -8.23
C GLY A 367 7.11 -5.61 -8.52
N ARG A 368 6.71 -4.33 -8.64
CA ARG A 368 7.65 -3.19 -8.71
C ARG A 368 8.41 -2.95 -7.41
N ASN A 369 7.95 -3.54 -6.32
CA ASN A 369 8.39 -3.27 -4.97
C ASN A 369 8.90 -4.53 -4.24
N ILE A 370 8.47 -5.72 -4.64
CA ILE A 370 8.85 -7.00 -4.06
C ILE A 370 8.85 -8.09 -5.13
N ASP A 371 9.88 -8.93 -5.19
CA ASP A 371 9.86 -10.11 -6.07
C ASP A 371 9.02 -11.21 -5.43
N ILE A 372 7.78 -11.36 -5.89
CA ILE A 372 6.83 -12.32 -5.32
C ILE A 372 7.34 -13.76 -5.47
N GLU A 373 7.87 -14.11 -6.64
CA GLU A 373 8.23 -15.49 -6.99
C GLU A 373 9.53 -15.93 -6.33
N ASN A 374 10.53 -15.06 -6.31
CA ASN A 374 11.87 -15.43 -5.86
C ASN A 374 12.15 -15.01 -4.40
N GLU A 375 11.39 -14.07 -3.84
CA GLU A 375 11.58 -13.60 -2.46
C GLU A 375 10.38 -13.96 -1.56
N LEU A 376 9.18 -13.47 -1.87
CA LEU A 376 8.02 -13.60 -0.98
C LEU A 376 7.59 -15.07 -0.77
N LEU A 377 7.39 -15.82 -1.85
CA LEU A 377 6.95 -17.21 -1.78
C LEU A 377 7.98 -18.12 -1.10
N PRO A 378 9.27 -18.14 -1.50
CA PRO A 378 10.23 -19.09 -0.95
C PRO A 378 10.60 -18.82 0.51
N TYR A 379 10.43 -17.57 0.97
CA TYR A 379 10.88 -17.16 2.29
C TYR A 379 9.74 -17.08 3.32
N PHE A 380 8.58 -16.52 2.96
CA PHE A 380 7.48 -16.34 3.92
C PHE A 380 6.39 -17.39 3.73
N TYR A 381 5.97 -17.65 2.50
CA TYR A 381 4.88 -18.57 2.17
C TYR A 381 5.39 -19.92 1.63
N LYS A 382 6.21 -20.62 2.43
CA LYS A 382 7.00 -21.76 1.94
C LYS A 382 6.18 -23.00 1.59
N GLU A 383 4.98 -23.15 2.15
CA GLU A 383 4.16 -24.35 1.98
C GLU A 383 3.02 -24.06 1.01
N LYS A 384 3.05 -24.70 -0.16
CA LYS A 384 1.92 -24.68 -1.09
C LYS A 384 0.86 -25.69 -0.66
N LEU A 385 -0.33 -25.20 -0.35
CA LEU A 385 -1.46 -26.01 0.11
C LEU A 385 -2.34 -26.52 -1.04
N TYR A 386 -2.52 -25.70 -2.08
CA TYR A 386 -3.43 -26.02 -3.17
C TYR A 386 -3.04 -25.29 -4.45
N GLN A 387 -3.39 -25.88 -5.59
CA GLN A 387 -3.20 -25.28 -6.92
C GLN A 387 -4.36 -25.67 -7.82
N TYR A 388 -4.91 -24.69 -8.54
CA TYR A 388 -5.84 -24.94 -9.62
C TYR A 388 -5.58 -23.98 -10.79
N LYS A 389 -5.14 -24.56 -11.92
CA LYS A 389 -4.67 -23.82 -13.11
C LYS A 389 -3.65 -22.73 -12.74
N ASN A 390 -4.03 -21.46 -12.90
CA ASN A 390 -3.16 -20.29 -12.71
C ASN A 390 -3.18 -19.73 -11.29
N MET A 391 -3.93 -20.35 -10.37
CA MET A 391 -4.02 -19.89 -8.98
C MET A 391 -3.42 -20.91 -8.02
N GLU A 392 -2.72 -20.40 -7.01
CA GLU A 392 -2.08 -21.19 -5.96
C GLU A 392 -2.40 -20.60 -4.58
N ILE A 393 -2.45 -21.48 -3.58
CA ILE A 393 -2.66 -21.12 -2.19
C ILE A 393 -1.45 -21.58 -1.40
N TYR A 394 -0.89 -20.67 -0.61
CA TYR A 394 0.23 -20.93 0.26
C TYR A 394 -0.10 -20.62 1.72
N SER A 395 0.61 -21.25 2.64
CA SER A 395 0.64 -20.90 4.07
C SER A 395 2.02 -20.39 4.49
N SER A 396 2.02 -19.46 5.45
CA SER A 396 3.23 -19.07 6.16
C SER A 396 3.59 -20.12 7.22
N LEU A 397 4.89 -20.35 7.43
CA LEU A 397 5.37 -21.24 8.51
C LEU A 397 5.52 -20.51 9.85
N GLU A 398 5.55 -19.19 9.82
CA GLU A 398 5.82 -18.32 10.97
C GLU A 398 4.56 -17.51 11.27
N VAL A 399 3.91 -17.86 12.39
CA VAL A 399 2.90 -17.05 13.08
C VAL A 399 3.27 -16.97 14.54
#